data_AF-A0A1V8RLQ9-F1
#
_entry.id   AF-A0A1V8RLQ9-F1
#
_cell.length_a   1.000
_cell.length_b   1.000
_cell.length_c   1.000
_cell.angle_alpha   90.00
_cell.angle_beta   90.00
_cell.angle_gamma   90.00
#
_symmetry.space_group_name_H-M   'P 1'
#
loop_
_entity.id
_entity.type
_entity.pdbx_description
1 polymer ?
#
loop_
_entity_poly.entity_id
_entity_poly.type
_entity_poly.pdbx_seq_one_letter_code
_entity_poly.pdbx_strand_id
1 'polypeptide(L)'
;MSAELDDAALESMLAESLVEPEIKTVTVTEDDFTAVMTEALEAVGGRLLFKSRVQDKDQEQHVAAASVGEGSEFRILLLTQPVGGGALKVESIAKSNHPLARIAPAYAGLMDVLQAAA
;
A
#
# COMPACT_ATOMS: atom_id res chain seq x y z
N MET A 1 -19.95 -19.58 -7.14
CA MET A 1 -18.97 -19.56 -6.03
C MET A 1 -18.03 -18.42 -6.32
N SER A 2 -18.40 -17.21 -5.90
CA SER A 2 -17.55 -16.03 -6.02
C SER A 2 -16.61 -16.06 -4.82
N ALA A 3 -15.30 -16.10 -5.06
CA ALA A 3 -14.33 -16.01 -3.99
C ALA A 3 -14.37 -14.59 -3.44
N GLU A 4 -15.15 -14.36 -2.39
CA GLU A 4 -14.99 -13.19 -1.52
C GLU A 4 -13.57 -13.30 -0.94
N LEU A 5 -12.61 -12.67 -1.61
CA LEU A 5 -11.27 -12.50 -1.07
C LEU A 5 -11.43 -11.63 0.18
N ASP A 6 -11.34 -12.21 1.38
CA ASP A 6 -11.36 -11.43 2.62
C ASP A 6 -10.13 -10.51 2.71
N ASP A 7 -10.24 -9.36 3.39
CA ASP A 7 -9.13 -8.40 3.57
C ASP A 7 -7.84 -9.06 4.09
N ALA A 8 -7.99 -10.05 4.98
CA ALA A 8 -6.85 -10.79 5.53
C ALA A 8 -6.13 -11.63 4.46
N ALA A 9 -6.86 -12.18 3.48
CA ALA A 9 -6.26 -12.94 2.38
C ALA A 9 -5.47 -12.01 1.45
N LEU A 10 -5.98 -10.81 1.19
CA LEU A 10 -5.31 -9.77 0.40
C LEU A 10 -4.04 -9.25 1.09
N GLU A 11 -4.12 -9.01 2.41
CA GLU A 11 -2.97 -8.63 3.23
C GLU A 11 -1.88 -9.69 3.20
N SER A 12 -2.24 -10.98 3.36
CA SER A 12 -1.30 -12.09 3.27
C SER A 12 -0.68 -12.25 1.88
N MET A 13 -1.47 -12.15 0.81
CA MET A 13 -0.97 -12.26 -0.57
C MET A 13 0.00 -11.14 -0.91
N LEU A 14 -0.30 -9.90 -0.51
CA LEU A 14 0.60 -8.77 -0.72
C LEU A 14 1.88 -8.91 0.10
N ALA A 15 1.76 -9.28 1.37
CA ALA A 15 2.93 -9.52 2.20
C ALA A 15 3.83 -10.62 1.61
N GLU A 16 3.24 -11.72 1.12
CA GLU A 16 3.99 -12.84 0.53
C GLU A 16 4.64 -12.46 -0.82
N SER A 17 3.94 -11.69 -1.66
CA SER A 17 4.49 -11.18 -2.94
C SER A 17 5.61 -10.15 -2.75
N LEU A 18 5.68 -9.51 -1.58
CA LEU A 18 6.64 -8.45 -1.25
C LEU A 18 7.86 -8.98 -0.47
N VAL A 19 7.83 -10.24 -0.05
CA VAL A 19 8.93 -10.94 0.64
C VAL A 19 9.79 -11.62 -0.42
N GLU A 20 10.66 -10.85 -1.08
CA GLU A 20 12.04 -11.19 -1.47
C GLU A 20 12.57 -10.06 -2.36
N PRO A 21 13.53 -9.27 -1.85
CA PRO A 21 14.92 -9.72 -1.84
C PRO A 21 15.63 -9.50 -0.50
N GLU A 22 16.70 -10.27 -0.29
CA GLU A 22 17.60 -10.19 0.88
C GLU A 22 17.95 -8.73 1.26
N ILE A 23 17.41 -8.28 2.40
CA ILE A 23 17.67 -6.94 2.94
C ILE A 23 19.11 -6.90 3.46
N LYS A 24 20.05 -6.51 2.58
CA LYS A 24 21.29 -5.87 3.04
C LYS A 24 20.88 -4.60 3.78
N THR A 25 21.51 -4.34 4.92
CA THR A 25 21.34 -3.16 5.77
C THR A 25 21.68 -1.86 5.03
N VAL A 26 20.84 -1.48 4.07
CA VAL A 26 20.88 -0.26 3.30
C VAL A 26 19.54 0.41 3.60
N THR A 27 19.59 1.65 4.07
CA THR A 27 18.40 2.50 4.20
C THR A 27 17.58 2.39 2.92
N VAL A 28 16.32 2.01 3.08
CA VAL A 28 15.42 1.84 1.95
C VAL A 28 15.14 3.23 1.41
N THR A 29 15.46 3.48 0.15
CA THR A 29 15.15 4.76 -0.47
C THR A 29 13.68 4.83 -0.83
N GLU A 30 13.15 6.02 -1.04
CA GLU A 30 11.76 6.18 -1.47
C GLU A 30 11.53 5.56 -2.86
N ASP A 31 12.53 5.61 -3.74
CA ASP A 31 12.46 5.01 -5.08
C ASP A 31 12.45 3.48 -5.01
N ASP A 32 13.30 2.88 -4.16
CA ASP A 32 13.28 1.42 -3.92
C ASP A 32 11.92 0.96 -3.39
N PHE A 33 11.40 1.67 -2.39
CA PHE A 33 10.08 1.40 -1.83
C PHE A 33 8.99 1.50 -2.90
N THR A 34 9.00 2.56 -3.70
CA THR A 34 7.99 2.79 -4.75
C THR A 34 8.04 1.72 -5.84
N ALA A 35 9.24 1.33 -6.28
CA ALA A 35 9.42 0.32 -7.31
C ALA A 35 8.84 -1.03 -6.88
N VAL A 36 9.18 -1.48 -5.68
CA VAL A 36 8.68 -2.74 -5.11
C VAL A 36 7.15 -2.68 -4.90
N MET A 37 6.61 -1.56 -4.42
CA MET A 37 5.15 -1.41 -4.26
C MET A 37 4.44 -1.43 -5.62
N THR A 38 5.01 -0.79 -6.63
CA THR A 38 4.39 -0.74 -7.97
C THR A 38 4.32 -2.14 -8.57
N GLU A 39 5.42 -2.89 -8.53
CA GLU A 39 5.48 -4.26 -9.05
C GLU A 39 4.48 -5.19 -8.35
N ALA A 40 4.40 -5.14 -7.02
CA ALA A 40 3.47 -5.98 -6.28
C ALA A 40 2.00 -5.56 -6.49
N LEU A 41 1.73 -4.26 -6.59
CA LEU A 41 0.38 -3.77 -6.86
C LEU A 41 -0.07 -4.16 -8.26
N GLU A 42 0.78 -4.04 -9.28
CA GLU A 42 0.46 -4.49 -10.64
C GLU A 42 0.12 -5.99 -10.68
N ALA A 43 0.86 -6.83 -9.93
CA ALA A 43 0.61 -8.27 -9.86
C ALA A 43 -0.78 -8.63 -9.28
N VAL A 44 -1.34 -7.78 -8.41
CA VAL A 44 -2.66 -8.00 -7.79
C VAL A 44 -3.78 -7.15 -8.41
N GLY A 45 -3.51 -6.43 -9.50
CA GLY A 45 -4.49 -5.51 -10.10
C GLY A 45 -4.78 -4.28 -9.23
N GLY A 46 -3.80 -3.88 -8.43
CA GLY A 46 -3.82 -2.67 -7.60
C GLY A 46 -3.11 -1.50 -8.26
N ARG A 47 -3.31 -0.32 -7.68
CA ARG A 47 -2.67 0.93 -8.08
C ARG A 47 -2.25 1.73 -6.86
N LEU A 48 -1.12 2.43 -6.99
CA LEU A 48 -0.66 3.36 -5.97
C LEU A 48 -1.51 4.65 -6.01
N LEU A 49 -1.98 5.10 -4.86
CA LEU A 49 -2.74 6.36 -4.72
C LEU A 49 -1.82 7.52 -4.34
N PHE A 50 -0.96 7.31 -3.36
CA PHE A 50 0.07 8.26 -2.96
C PHE A 50 1.18 7.54 -2.19
N LYS A 51 2.31 8.23 -2.05
CA LYS A 51 3.42 7.86 -1.16
C LYS A 51 3.84 9.07 -0.33
N SER A 52 4.39 8.81 0.85
CA SER A 52 4.88 9.83 1.76
C SER A 52 5.91 9.23 2.72
N ARG A 53 6.85 10.04 3.18
CA ARG A 53 7.72 9.70 4.31
C ARG A 53 7.22 10.44 5.54
N VAL A 54 6.95 9.69 6.61
CA VAL A 54 6.42 10.24 7.86
C VAL A 54 7.28 9.82 9.04
N GLN A 55 7.38 10.71 10.03
CA GLN A 55 7.89 10.38 11.34
C GLN A 55 6.76 9.76 12.16
N ASP A 56 6.85 8.47 12.50
CA ASP A 56 5.97 7.82 13.47
C ASP A 56 6.75 7.55 14.76
N LYS A 57 6.35 8.25 15.83
CA LYS A 57 7.05 8.23 17.12
C LYS A 57 8.56 8.51 16.92
N ASP A 58 9.41 7.52 17.17
CA ASP A 58 10.86 7.60 17.12
C ASP A 58 11.47 7.07 15.81
N GLN A 59 10.66 6.69 14.82
CA GLN A 59 11.13 6.10 13.56
C GLN A 59 10.51 6.77 12.33
N GLU A 60 11.35 7.06 11.33
CA GLU A 60 10.87 7.43 10.00
C GLU A 60 10.40 6.20 9.23
N GLN A 61 9.25 6.34 8.58
CA GLN A 61 8.60 5.30 7.80
C GLN A 61 8.25 5.81 6.41
N HIS A 62 8.46 4.98 5.41
CA HIS A 62 7.81 5.10 4.12
C HIS A 62 6.38 4.59 4.26
N VAL A 63 5.43 5.40 3.81
CA VAL A 63 4.00 5.07 3.83
C VAL A 63 3.43 5.27 2.43
N ALA A 64 2.74 4.26 1.93
CA ALA A 64 1.98 4.32 0.70
C ALA A 64 0.52 3.97 0.98
N ALA A 65 -0.39 4.61 0.25
CA ALA A 65 -1.75 4.10 0.11
C ALA A 65 -1.93 3.55 -1.30
N ALA A 66 -2.61 2.42 -1.39
CA ALA A 66 -2.91 1.76 -2.64
C ALA A 66 -4.38 1.34 -2.67
N SER A 67 -4.97 1.28 -3.86
CA SER A 67 -6.26 0.65 -4.06
C SER A 67 -6.11 -0.65 -4.84
N VAL A 68 -6.82 -1.70 -4.44
CA VAL A 68 -6.89 -2.97 -5.16
C VAL A 68 -8.34 -3.26 -5.55
N GLY A 69 -8.55 -3.69 -6.80
CA GLY A 69 -9.87 -3.91 -7.37
C GLY A 69 -10.48 -2.63 -8.00
N GLU A 70 -11.66 -2.80 -8.60
CA GLU A 70 -12.36 -1.75 -9.35
C GLU A 70 -13.83 -1.63 -8.93
N GLY A 71 -14.46 -0.50 -9.23
CA GLY A 71 -15.90 -0.31 -9.08
C GLY A 71 -16.35 -0.30 -7.61
N SER A 72 -17.32 -1.12 -7.24
CA SER A 72 -17.87 -1.18 -5.87
C SER A 72 -17.08 -2.06 -4.90
N GLU A 73 -16.09 -2.80 -5.39
CA GLU A 73 -15.28 -3.74 -4.59
C GLU A 73 -13.84 -3.28 -4.41
N PHE A 74 -13.52 -2.03 -4.77
CA PHE A 74 -12.18 -1.49 -4.57
C PHE A 74 -11.90 -1.31 -3.08
N ARG A 75 -10.74 -1.80 -2.65
CA ARG A 75 -10.29 -1.74 -1.27
C ARG A 75 -9.04 -0.90 -1.20
N ILE A 76 -8.95 -0.08 -0.16
CA ILE A 76 -7.79 0.77 0.06
C ILE A 76 -6.95 0.15 1.18
N LEU A 77 -5.66 -0.01 0.88
CA LEU A 77 -4.67 -0.55 1.78
C LEU A 77 -3.63 0.52 2.09
N LEU A 78 -3.11 0.48 3.30
CA LEU A 78 -1.97 1.26 3.74
C LEU A 78 -0.77 0.34 3.88
N LEU A 79 0.32 0.69 3.21
CA LEU A 79 1.58 -0.02 3.22
C LEU A 79 2.61 0.84 3.96
N THR A 80 3.27 0.29 4.97
CA THR A 80 4.18 1.04 5.84
C THR A 80 5.47 0.26 6.03
N GLN A 81 6.61 0.91 5.80
CA GLN A 81 7.93 0.30 5.94
C GLN A 81 8.88 1.25 6.67
N PRO A 82 9.58 0.79 7.71
CA PRO A 82 10.66 1.55 8.32
C PRO A 82 11.75 1.94 7.31
N VAL A 83 12.19 3.20 7.33
CA VAL A 83 13.28 3.67 6.44
C VAL A 83 14.59 2.94 6.73
N GLY A 84 14.81 2.56 7.99
CA GLY A 84 15.97 1.76 8.43
C GLY A 84 15.95 0.31 7.93
N GLY A 85 14.96 -0.08 7.13
CA GLY A 85 14.72 -1.47 6.77
C GLY A 85 13.90 -2.20 7.84
N GLY A 86 13.20 -3.25 7.44
CA GLY A 86 12.29 -3.99 8.29
C GLY A 86 11.12 -4.57 7.50
N ALA A 87 10.23 -5.26 8.20
CA ALA A 87 9.04 -5.84 7.58
C ALA A 87 8.14 -4.72 7.04
N LEU A 88 7.68 -4.90 5.80
CA LEU A 88 6.57 -4.15 5.27
C LEU A 88 5.29 -4.57 6.00
N LYS A 89 4.56 -3.58 6.51
CA LYS A 89 3.24 -3.78 7.08
C LYS A 89 2.19 -3.38 6.06
N VAL A 90 1.21 -4.26 5.81
CA VAL A 90 0.06 -3.99 4.95
C VAL A 90 -1.19 -4.08 5.81
N GLU A 91 -2.04 -3.06 5.79
CA GLU A 91 -3.29 -3.02 6.55
C GLU A 91 -4.42 -2.38 5.74
N SER A 92 -5.62 -2.93 5.85
CA SER A 92 -6.85 -2.26 5.40
C SER A 92 -7.04 -0.91 6.12
N ILE A 93 -7.33 0.16 5.38
CA ILE A 93 -7.57 1.47 5.98
C ILE A 93 -8.78 1.48 6.92
N ALA A 94 -9.71 0.54 6.75
CA ALA A 94 -10.89 0.39 7.61
C ALA A 94 -10.52 0.01 9.05
N LYS A 95 -9.37 -0.62 9.25
CA LYS A 95 -8.87 -1.09 10.55
C LYS A 95 -7.62 -0.33 11.01
N SER A 96 -7.05 0.52 10.15
CA SER A 96 -5.83 1.25 10.46
C SER A 96 -6.09 2.49 11.31
N ASN A 97 -5.30 2.66 12.36
CA ASN A 97 -5.27 3.88 13.18
C ASN A 97 -4.26 4.92 12.65
N HIS A 98 -3.59 4.65 11.54
CA HIS A 98 -2.59 5.54 10.99
C HIS A 98 -3.25 6.82 10.44
N PRO A 99 -2.73 8.03 10.74
CA PRO A 99 -3.34 9.28 10.28
C PRO A 99 -3.57 9.34 8.77
N LEU A 100 -2.62 8.82 7.98
CA LEU A 100 -2.72 8.79 6.52
C LEU A 100 -3.81 7.84 5.99
N ALA A 101 -4.28 6.86 6.78
CA ALA A 101 -5.40 6.01 6.37
C ALA A 101 -6.69 6.82 6.19
N ARG A 102 -6.87 7.90 6.97
CA ARG A 102 -8.07 8.75 6.93
C ARG A 102 -8.19 9.60 5.68
N ILE A 103 -7.07 9.93 5.04
CA ILE A 103 -7.04 10.77 3.83
C ILE A 103 -7.04 9.92 2.55
N ALA A 104 -6.69 8.64 2.62
CA ALA A 104 -6.59 7.77 1.46
C ALA A 104 -7.88 7.64 0.63
N PRO A 105 -9.09 7.59 1.21
CA PRO A 105 -10.33 7.60 0.42
C PRO A 105 -10.50 8.80 -0.49
N ALA A 106 -10.01 9.98 -0.08
CA ALA A 106 -10.10 11.18 -0.89
C ALA A 106 -9.24 11.07 -2.18
N TYR A 107 -8.06 10.45 -2.08
CA TYR A 107 -7.20 10.22 -3.24
C TYR A 107 -7.78 9.18 -4.19
N ALA A 108 -8.41 8.12 -3.67
CA ALA A 108 -9.10 7.14 -4.50
C ALA A 108 -10.23 7.78 -5.32
N GLY A 109 -11.10 8.57 -4.66
CA GLY A 109 -12.19 9.27 -5.36
C GLY A 109 -11.70 10.28 -6.40
N LEU A 110 -10.55 10.92 -6.19
CA LEU A 110 -9.92 11.80 -7.19
C LEU A 110 -9.45 11.02 -8.43
N MET A 111 -8.82 9.86 -8.23
CA MET A 111 -8.34 9.02 -9.33
C MET A 111 -9.50 8.51 -10.21
N ASP A 112 -10.65 8.18 -9.62
CA ASP A 112 -11.82 7.73 -10.38
C ASP A 112 -12.37 8.82 -11.30
N VAL A 113 -12.41 10.06 -10.83
CA VAL A 113 -12.83 11.21 -11.64
C VAL A 113 -11.80 11.53 -12.73
N LEU A 114 -10.51 11.45 -12.43
CA LEU A 114 -9.44 11.69 -13.39
C LEU A 114 -9.41 10.62 -14.50
N GLN A 115 -9.65 9.35 -14.15
CA GLN A 115 -9.71 8.26 -15.12
C GLN A 115 -10.97 8.34 -16.00
N ALA A 116 -12.10 8.77 -15.45
CA ALA A 116 -13.32 8.98 -16.23
C ALA A 116 -13.22 10.15 -17.23
N ALA A 117 -12.24 11.04 -17.08
CA ALA A 117 -12.02 12.20 -17.93
C ALA A 117 -10.95 12.01 -19.02
N ALA A 118 -10.26 10.85 -19.04
CA ALA A 118 -9.19 10.51 -19.99
C ALA A 118 -9.69 9.62 -21.13
#